data_AF-A0A2H0USF4-F1
#
_entry.id   AF-A0A2H0USF4-F1
#
_cell.length_a   1.000
_cell.length_b   1.000
_cell.length_c   1.000
_cell.angle_alpha   90.00
_cell.angle_beta   90.00
_cell.angle_gamma   90.00
#
_symmetry.space_group_name_H-M   'P 1'
#
loop_
_entity.id
_entity.type
_entity.pdbx_description
1 polymer ?
#
loop_
_entity_poly.entity_id
_entity_poly.type
_entity_poly.pdbx_seq_one_letter_code
_entity_poly.pdbx_strand_id
1 'polypeptide(L)' 'MKRKDFLNKLKEKNSVDIKKDISESRDKLWSLRVDLAAGKVKNVAEIRAIKRSIARMLTRLSSEKTDTSS' A
#
# COMPACT_ATOMS: atom_id res chain seq x y z
N MET A 1 13.81 -4.47 1.19
CA MET A 1 12.92 -5.56 0.71
C MET A 1 13.06 -5.69 -0.80
N LYS A 2 13.37 -6.89 -1.32
CA LYS A 2 13.51 -7.11 -2.77
C LYS A 2 12.12 -7.06 -3.42
N ARG A 3 12.04 -6.47 -4.61
CA ARG A 3 10.78 -6.12 -5.30
C ARG A 3 9.93 -7.34 -5.68
N LYS A 4 10.56 -8.49 -5.92
CA LYS A 4 9.92 -9.76 -6.30
C LYS A 4 9.15 -10.39 -5.14
N ASP A 5 9.71 -10.40 -3.93
CA ASP A 5 9.08 -11.03 -2.76
C ASP A 5 7.75 -10.35 -2.39
N PHE A 6 7.68 -9.03 -2.57
CA PHE A 6 6.47 -8.26 -2.32
C PHE A 6 5.37 -8.53 -3.35
N LEU A 7 5.75 -8.78 -4.61
CA LEU A 7 4.82 -9.11 -5.69
C LEU A 7 4.25 -10.52 -5.52
N ASN A 8 5.08 -11.48 -5.11
CA ASN A 8 4.63 -12.86 -4.86
C ASN A 8 3.63 -12.92 -3.68
N LYS A 9 3.92 -12.22 -2.57
CA LYS A 9 2.97 -12.11 -1.45
C LYS A 9 1.63 -11.46 -1.84
N LEU A 10 1.65 -10.55 -2.81
CA LEU A 10 0.43 -9.92 -3.36
C LEU A 10 -0.32 -10.81 -4.35
N LYS A 11 0.31 -11.84 -4.90
CA LYS A 11 -0.36 -12.85 -5.73
C LYS A 11 -1.02 -13.94 -4.90
N GLU A 12 -0.45 -14.29 -3.74
CA GLU A 12 -1.03 -15.28 -2.81
C GLU A 12 -2.19 -14.71 -1.97
N LYS A 13 -2.18 -13.39 -1.71
CA LYS A 13 -3.25 -12.74 -0.92
C LYS A 13 -4.52 -12.55 -1.75
N ASN A 14 -5.65 -12.81 -1.12
CA ASN A 14 -6.98 -12.57 -1.70
C ASN A 14 -7.20 -11.05 -1.92
N SER A 15 -7.91 -10.70 -2.99
CA SER A 15 -8.29 -9.32 -3.34
C SER A 15 -8.97 -8.55 -2.18
N VAL A 16 -9.67 -9.26 -1.29
CA VAL A 16 -10.30 -8.71 -0.07
C VAL A 16 -9.26 -8.27 0.96
N ASP A 17 -8.22 -9.08 1.18
CA ASP A 17 -7.15 -8.76 2.13
C ASP A 17 -6.30 -7.60 1.63
N ILE A 18 -6.07 -7.52 0.30
CA ILE A 18 -5.37 -6.38 -0.31
C ILE A 18 -6.14 -5.07 -0.07
N LYS A 19 -7.48 -5.10 -0.16
CA LYS A 19 -8.31 -3.93 0.15
C LYS A 19 -8.24 -3.54 1.63
N LYS A 20 -8.22 -4.51 2.54
CA LYS A 20 -8.00 -4.25 3.98
C LYS A 20 -6.64 -3.63 4.24
N ASP A 21 -5.57 -4.21 3.70
CA ASP A 21 -4.20 -3.69 3.81
C ASP A 21 -4.08 -2.26 3.26
N ILE A 22 -4.81 -1.92 2.18
CA ILE A 22 -4.90 -0.56 1.66
C ILE A 22 -5.58 0.38 2.66
N SER A 23 -6.67 -0.05 3.29
CA SER A 23 -7.38 0.75 4.29
C SER A 23 -6.48 1.06 5.49
N GLU A 24 -5.88 0.03 6.08
CA GLU A 24 -4.96 0.19 7.21
C GLU A 24 -3.75 1.07 6.87
N SER A 25 -3.22 0.93 5.65
CA SER A 25 -2.12 1.77 5.16
C SER A 25 -2.53 3.24 5.02
N ARG A 26 -3.79 3.52 4.67
CA ARG A 26 -4.32 4.89 4.59
C ARG A 26 -4.51 5.49 5.98
N ASP A 27 -4.96 4.70 6.94
CA ASP A 27 -5.11 5.15 8.33
C ASP A 27 -3.75 5.48 8.95
N LYS A 28 -2.75 4.60 8.76
CA LYS A 28 -1.36 4.89 9.14
C LYS A 28 -0.81 6.13 8.44
N LEU A 29 -1.11 6.31 7.15
CA LEU A 29 -0.70 7.49 6.41
C LEU A 29 -1.34 8.77 6.97
N TRP A 30 -2.58 8.70 7.43
CA TRP A 30 -3.26 9.83 8.06
C TRP A 30 -2.61 10.19 9.39
N SER A 31 -2.38 9.23 10.28
CA SER A 31 -1.69 9.47 11.56
C SER A 31 -0.30 10.07 11.34
N LEU A 32 0.48 9.53 10.41
CA LEU A 32 1.80 10.08 10.09
C LEU A 32 1.74 11.49 9.50
N ARG A 33 0.68 11.85 8.77
CA ARG A 33 0.49 13.22 8.27
C ARG A 33 0.14 14.18 9.41
N VAL A 34 -0.69 13.73 10.36
CA VAL A 34 -1.02 14.51 11.56
C VAL A 34 0.23 14.73 12.40
N ASP A 35 1.02 13.68 12.64
CA ASP A 35 2.26 13.78 13.42
C ASP A 35 3.33 14.63 12.73
N LEU A 36 3.41 14.57 11.39
CA LEU A 36 4.28 15.43 10.60
C LEU A 36 3.83 16.90 10.70
N ALA A 37 2.52 17.16 10.61
CA ALA A 37 1.97 18.51 10.75
C ALA A 37 2.17 19.07 12.16
N ALA A 38 2.09 18.21 13.18
CA ALA A 38 2.40 18.55 14.57
C ALA A 38 3.91 18.73 14.84
N GLY A 39 4.78 18.51 13.85
CA GLY A 39 6.23 18.64 13.97
C GLY A 39 6.90 17.56 14.84
N LYS A 40 6.16 16.53 15.24
CA LYS A 40 6.64 15.45 16.13
C LYS A 40 7.46 14.40 15.39
N VAL A 41 7.22 14.22 14.09
CA VAL A 41 7.81 13.13 13.31
C VAL A 41 8.59 13.66 12.10
N LYS A 42 9.86 13.25 11.98
CA LYS A 42 10.73 13.53 10.83
C LYS A 42 10.71 12.42 9.76
N ASN A 43 9.90 11.38 9.94
CA ASN A 43 9.86 10.19 9.07
C ASN A 43 9.11 10.40 7.74
N VAL A 44 9.49 11.43 6.99
CA VAL A 44 8.99 11.70 5.63
C VAL A 44 9.27 10.51 4.68
N ALA A 45 10.35 9.76 4.94
CA ALA A 45 10.70 8.55 4.21
C ALA A 45 9.63 7.45 4.34
N GLU A 46 9.03 7.31 5.51
CA GLU A 46 8.02 6.29 5.81
C GLU A 46 6.69 6.61 5.12
N ILE A 47 6.29 7.88 5.14
CA ILE A 47 5.15 8.40 4.35
C ILE A 47 5.31 8.06 2.86
N ARG A 48 6.52 8.28 2.32
CA ARG A 48 6.83 7.95 0.91
C ARG A 48 6.79 6.44 0.68
N ALA A 49 7.24 5.63 1.62
CA ALA A 49 7.21 4.17 1.51
C ALA A 49 5.76 3.63 1.52
N ILE A 50 4.92 4.11 2.43
CA ILE A 50 3.50 3.73 2.54
C ILE A 50 2.75 4.11 1.26
N LYS A 51 2.96 5.31 0.71
CA LYS A 51 2.37 5.71 -0.57
C LYS A 51 2.75 4.77 -1.71
N ARG A 52 4.02 4.36 -1.80
CA ARG A 52 4.47 3.37 -2.81
C ARG A 52 3.86 2.00 -2.59
N SER A 53 3.67 1.59 -1.33
CA SER A 53 3.00 0.33 -1.00
C SER A 53 1.56 0.33 -1.50
N ILE A 54 0.79 1.38 -1.18
CA ILE A 54 -0.60 1.56 -1.63
C ILE A 54 -0.69 1.52 -3.15
N ALA A 55 0.18 2.26 -3.85
CA ALA A 55 0.19 2.28 -5.32
C ALA A 55 0.40 0.87 -5.91
N ARG A 56 1.32 0.08 -5.35
CA ARG A 56 1.57 -1.31 -5.81
C ARG A 56 0.39 -2.23 -5.56
N MET A 57 -0.25 -2.11 -4.39
CA MET A 57 -1.46 -2.88 -4.05
C MET A 57 -2.61 -2.57 -5.01
N LEU A 58 -2.81 -1.29 -5.35
CA LEU A 58 -3.80 -0.86 -6.34
C LEU A 58 -3.47 -1.35 -7.75
N THR A 59 -2.20 -1.31 -8.18
CA THR A 59 -1.79 -1.85 -9.48
C THR A 59 -2.10 -3.35 -9.58
N ARG A 60 -1.89 -4.12 -8.50
CA ARG A 60 -2.25 -5.55 -8.47
C ARG A 60 -3.75 -5.76 -8.67
N LEU A 61 -4.59 -5.04 -7.91
CA LEU A 61 -6.05 -5.12 -8.06
C LEU A 61 -6.52 -4.72 -9.45
N SER A 62 -5.84 -3.76 -10.10
CA SER A 62 -6.15 -3.37 -11.47
C SER A 62 -5.75 -4.47 -12.47
N SER A 63 -4.58 -5.10 -12.29
CA SER A 63 -4.13 -6.19 -13.18
C SER A 63 -5.03 -7.43 -13.12
N GLU A 64 -5.60 -7.76 -11.95
CA GLU A 64 -6.55 -8.87 -11.83
C GLU A 64 -7.85 -8.61 -12.61
N LYS A 65 -8.32 -7.37 -12.64
CA LYS A 65 -9.55 -7.01 -13.34
C LYS A 65 -9.40 -7.04 -14.87
N THR A 66 -8.20 -6.75 -15.38
CA THR A 66 -7.94 -6.75 -16.82
C THR A 66 -7.88 -8.16 -17.39
N ASP A 67 -7.43 -9.14 -16.60
CA ASP A 67 -7.31 -10.53 -17.04
C ASP A 67 -8.65 -11.29 -17.05
N THR A 68 -9.68 -10.78 -16.36
CA THR A 68 -11.02 -11.40 -16.29
C THR A 68 -12.00 -10.92 -17.38
N SER A 69 -11.57 -10.03 -18.27
CA SER A 69 -12.42 -9.44 -19.32
C SER A 69 -11.99 -9.83 -20.75
N SER A 70 -11.33 -10.98 -20.93
CA SER A 70 -10.89 -11.51 -22.23
C SER A 70 -11.29 -12.97 -22.40
#